data_AF-A0A7S2E6S6-F1
#
_entry.id   AF-A0A7S2E6S6-F1
#
_cell.length_a   1.000
_cell.length_b   1.000
_cell.length_c   1.000
_cell.angle_alpha   90.00
_cell.angle_beta   90.00
_cell.angle_gamma   90.00
#
_symmetry.space_group_name_H-M   'P 1'
#
loop_
_entity.id
_entity.type
_entity.pdbx_description
1 polymer ?
#
loop_
_entity_poly.entity_id
_entity_poly.type
_entity_poly.pdbx_seq_one_letter_code
_entity_poly.pdbx_strand_id
1 'polypeptide(L)'
;LLYRFAEVNKALEDFINEMNEQDIWEDTVIIMGSDFGRSITPNANSGTDHAWGGNYFMLGGSLKGGKILGEYPSHLSEESSQWIKGGRMIPTTPWDSIWN
;
A
#
# COMPACT_ATOMS: atom_id res chain seq x y z
N LEU A 1 14.01 -7.11 0.34
CA LEU A 1 12.55 -6.87 0.45
C LEU A 1 11.81 -7.99 1.17
N LEU A 2 12.02 -9.26 0.81
CA LEU A 2 11.32 -10.42 1.42
C LEU A 2 11.36 -10.42 2.97
N TYR A 3 12.51 -10.13 3.57
CA TYR A 3 12.63 -10.04 5.04
C TYR A 3 11.81 -8.91 5.67
N ARG A 4 11.70 -7.74 5.02
CA ARG A 4 10.99 -6.59 5.57
C ARG A 4 9.47 -6.78 5.57
N PHE A 5 8.94 -7.44 4.54
CA PHE A 5 7.51 -7.75 4.50
C PHE A 5 7.13 -8.81 5.54
N ALA A 6 8.02 -9.78 5.80
CA ALA A 6 7.81 -10.76 6.86
C ALA A 6 7.76 -10.12 8.25
N GLU A 7 8.62 -9.13 8.53
CA GLU A 7 8.62 -8.38 9.79
C GLU A 7 7.31 -7.60 9.99
N VAL A 8 6.86 -6.88 8.96
CA VAL A 8 5.58 -6.15 9.01
C VAL A 8 4.41 -7.10 9.21
N ASN A 9 4.40 -8.23 8.49
CA ASN A 9 3.35 -9.23 8.62
C ASN A 9 3.29 -9.79 10.05
N LYS A 10 4.44 -10.16 10.62
CA LYS A 10 4.53 -10.66 12.00
C LYS A 10 4.05 -9.63 13.02
N ALA A 11 4.43 -8.36 12.85
CA ALA A 11 4.01 -7.29 13.74
C ALA A 11 2.49 -7.06 13.70
N LEU A 12 1.88 -7.14 12.50
CA LEU A 12 0.42 -7.07 12.36
C LEU A 12 -0.27 -8.27 13.00
N GLU A 13 0.24 -9.49 12.79
CA GLU A 13 -0.29 -10.71 13.42
C GLU A 13 -0.26 -10.60 14.95
N ASP A 14 0.86 -10.16 15.52
CA ASP A 14 0.99 -10.00 16.97
C ASP A 14 0.02 -8.96 17.52
N PHE A 15 -0.11 -7.82 16.83
CA PHE A 15 -1.07 -6.80 17.21
C PHE A 15 -2.51 -7.32 17.17
N ILE A 16 -2.88 -8.04 16.10
CA ILE A 16 -4.22 -8.64 15.97
C ILE A 16 -4.48 -9.64 17.09
N ASN A 17 -3.50 -10.49 17.42
CA ASN A 17 -3.64 -11.47 18.51
C ASN A 17 -3.90 -10.77 19.84
N GLU A 18 -3.14 -9.73 20.16
CA GLU A 18 -3.33 -8.94 21.38
C GLU A 18 -4.72 -8.26 21.44
N MET A 19 -5.20 -7.69 20.33
CA MET A 19 -6.54 -7.09 20.29
C MET A 19 -7.66 -8.12 20.44
N ASN A 20 -7.44 -9.36 19.99
CA ASN A 20 -8.36 -10.48 20.24
C ASN A 20 -8.31 -10.91 21.71
N GLU A 21 -7.13 -10.99 22.34
CA GLU A 21 -7.00 -11.31 23.78
C GLU A 21 -7.69 -10.27 24.68
N GLN A 22 -7.80 -9.02 24.21
CA GLN A 22 -8.52 -7.94 24.88
C GLN A 22 -10.00 -7.83 24.51
N ASP A 23 -10.53 -8.70 23.63
CA ASP A 23 -11.91 -8.64 23.11
C ASP A 23 -12.29 -7.32 22.40
N ILE A 24 -11.32 -6.60 21.81
CA ILE A 24 -11.53 -5.30 21.13
C ILE A 24 -11.21 -5.29 19.63
N TRP A 25 -10.87 -6.45 19.05
CA TRP A 25 -10.51 -6.54 17.64
C TRP A 25 -11.64 -6.07 16.70
N GLU A 26 -12.90 -6.35 17.05
CA GLU A 26 -14.06 -5.92 16.26
C GLU A 26 -14.24 -4.39 16.23
N ASP A 27 -13.76 -3.69 17.26
CA ASP A 27 -13.79 -2.23 17.38
C ASP A 27 -12.50 -1.55 16.88
N THR A 28 -11.58 -2.32 16.28
CA THR A 28 -10.26 -1.83 15.87
C THR A 28 -10.12 -1.79 14.35
N VAL A 29 -9.62 -0.65 13.83
CA VAL A 29 -9.25 -0.48 12.43
C VAL A 29 -7.82 0.03 12.34
N ILE A 30 -7.00 -0.65 11.54
CA ILE A 30 -5.63 -0.26 11.19
C ILE A 30 -5.63 0.24 9.76
N ILE A 31 -4.96 1.37 9.53
CA ILE A 31 -4.83 1.98 8.21
C ILE A 31 -3.36 2.26 7.98
N MET A 32 -2.81 1.67 6.91
CA MET A 32 -1.44 1.92 6.48
C MET A 32 -1.47 2.84 5.28
N GLY A 33 -0.74 3.95 5.40
CA GLY A 33 -0.52 4.85 4.28
C GLY A 33 0.85 5.51 4.31
N SER A 34 1.17 6.13 3.18
CA SER A 34 2.37 6.91 2.98
C SER A 34 2.04 8.20 2.24
N ASP A 35 2.75 9.28 2.52
CA ASP A 35 2.55 10.56 1.85
C ASP A 35 2.97 10.52 0.37
N PHE A 36 3.88 9.61 -0.02
CA PHE A 36 4.40 9.52 -1.38
C PHE A 36 4.83 8.11 -1.76
N GLY A 37 4.66 7.79 -3.05
CA GLY A 37 5.30 6.66 -3.70
C GLY A 37 6.74 6.97 -4.11
N ARG A 38 7.41 5.99 -4.72
CA ARG A 38 8.78 6.11 -5.23
C ARG A 38 8.82 5.86 -6.73
N SER A 39 9.65 6.61 -7.46
CA SER A 39 9.82 6.36 -8.90
C SER A 39 10.41 4.97 -9.16
N ILE A 40 9.95 4.31 -10.22
CA ILE A 40 10.48 3.03 -10.69
C ILE A 40 11.85 3.23 -11.34
N THR A 41 12.00 4.29 -12.12
CA THR A 41 13.29 4.64 -12.74
C THR A 41 14.23 5.29 -11.72
N PRO A 42 15.51 4.91 -11.69
CA PRO A 42 16.51 5.57 -10.86
C PRO A 42 16.71 7.04 -11.24
N ASN A 43 17.02 7.87 -10.23
CA ASN A 43 17.44 9.25 -10.46
C ASN A 43 18.95 9.34 -10.74
N ALA A 44 19.46 10.56 -10.99
CA ALA A 44 20.85 10.80 -11.36
C ALA A 44 21.89 10.34 -10.31
N ASN A 45 21.47 10.14 -9.05
CA ASN A 45 22.31 9.70 -7.95
C ASN A 45 22.11 8.21 -7.61
N SER A 46 21.55 7.42 -8.55
CA SER A 46 21.22 6.01 -8.35
C SER A 46 20.19 5.73 -7.24
N GLY A 47 19.46 6.76 -6.80
CA GLY A 47 18.35 6.65 -5.86
C GLY A 47 16.99 6.63 -6.58
N THR A 48 15.92 6.95 -5.85
CA THR A 48 14.57 7.14 -6.41
C THR A 48 14.05 8.53 -6.07
N ASP A 49 13.08 9.03 -6.82
CA ASP A 49 12.39 10.29 -6.55
C ASP A 49 11.02 10.05 -5.91
N HIS A 50 10.38 11.15 -5.49
CA HIS A 50 8.97 11.16 -5.10
C HIS A 50 8.06 10.84 -6.30
N ALA A 51 7.05 10.02 -6.06
CA ALA A 51 6.07 9.58 -7.04
C ALA A 51 4.69 9.36 -6.42
N TRP A 52 3.76 8.87 -7.24
CA TRP A 52 2.46 8.34 -6.83
C TRP A 52 2.45 6.80 -6.98
N GLY A 53 1.28 6.18 -6.77
CA GLY A 53 1.11 4.74 -6.99
C GLY A 53 1.67 3.85 -5.87
N GLY A 54 1.76 4.38 -4.63
CA GLY A 54 2.00 3.55 -3.45
C GLY A 54 0.82 2.61 -3.15
N ASN A 55 1.07 1.53 -2.41
CA ASN A 55 0.02 0.65 -1.92
C ASN A 55 -0.40 1.08 -0.51
N TYR A 56 -1.70 1.16 -0.30
CA TYR A 56 -2.35 1.47 0.98
C TYR A 56 -3.24 0.30 1.35
N PHE A 57 -3.45 0.05 2.63
CA PHE A 57 -4.38 -0.98 3.07
C PHE A 57 -5.09 -0.61 4.36
N MET A 58 -6.24 -1.25 4.58
CA MET A 58 -6.94 -1.25 5.85
C MET A 58 -7.19 -2.68 6.30
N LEU A 59 -7.12 -2.92 7.60
CA LEU A 59 -7.56 -4.17 8.23
C LEU A 59 -8.27 -3.88 9.56
N GLY A 60 -9.18 -4.76 9.98
CA GLY A 60 -9.98 -4.58 11.18
C GLY A 60 -11.01 -5.72 11.30
N GLY A 61 -11.46 -6.04 12.51
CA GLY A 61 -12.35 -7.19 12.74
C GLY A 61 -13.68 -7.05 12.04
N SER A 62 -14.31 -5.88 12.19
CA SER A 62 -15.61 -5.59 11.57
C SER A 62 -15.51 -5.04 10.14
N LEU A 63 -14.31 -4.96 9.54
CA LEU A 63 -14.17 -4.51 8.15
C LEU A 63 -14.65 -5.57 7.17
N LYS A 64 -15.48 -5.15 6.21
CA LYS A 64 -15.84 -5.97 5.04
C LYS A 64 -14.69 -6.01 4.04
N GLY A 65 -13.66 -6.78 4.38
CA GLY A 65 -12.43 -6.97 3.61
C GLY A 65 -12.62 -7.75 2.30
N GLY A 66 -11.50 -8.27 1.76
CA GLY A 66 -11.50 -9.01 0.49
C GLY A 66 -11.69 -8.13 -0.75
N LYS A 67 -11.48 -6.82 -0.61
CA LYS A 67 -11.58 -5.84 -1.69
C LYS A 67 -10.19 -5.35 -2.08
N ILE A 68 -9.92 -5.32 -3.38
CA ILE A 68 -8.79 -4.61 -3.96
C ILE A 68 -9.37 -3.42 -4.72
N LEU A 69 -8.92 -2.22 -4.37
CA LEU A 69 -9.34 -1.00 -5.03
C LEU A 69 -8.28 -0.58 -6.06
N GLY A 70 -8.74 -0.18 -7.24
CA GLY A 70 -7.86 0.15 -8.36
C GLY A 70 -7.29 -1.07 -9.07
N GLU A 71 -6.38 -0.81 -10.00
CA GLU A 71 -5.81 -1.80 -10.89
C GLU A 71 -4.29 -1.73 -10.83
N TYR A 72 -3.67 -2.91 -10.78
CA TYR A 72 -2.22 -2.99 -10.86
C TYR A 72 -1.78 -2.78 -12.32
N PRO A 73 -0.73 -1.98 -12.59
CA PRO A 73 -0.27 -1.73 -13.95
C PRO A 73 0.11 -3.03 -14.66
N SER A 74 -0.29 -3.17 -15.93
CA SER A 74 0.08 -4.33 -16.76
C SER A 74 1.58 -4.41 -17.00
N HIS A 75 2.26 -3.26 -17.05
CA HIS A 75 3.70 -3.13 -17.19
C HIS A 75 4.22 -2.05 -16.23
N LEU A 76 5.45 -2.22 -15.76
CA LEU A 76 6.19 -1.25 -14.95
C LEU A 76 7.21 -0.49 -15.81
N SER A 77 6.76 -0.04 -16.99
CA SER A 77 7.57 0.61 -18.02
C SER A 77 6.72 1.66 -18.76
N GLU A 78 7.35 2.36 -19.71
CA GLU A 78 6.69 3.37 -20.55
C GLU A 78 5.58 2.82 -21.45
N GLU A 79 5.46 1.49 -21.54
CA GLU A 79 4.39 0.81 -22.28
C GLU A 79 3.04 0.84 -21.55
N SER A 80 3.05 1.14 -20.24
CA SER A 80 1.82 1.24 -19.45
C SER A 80 1.11 2.58 -19.68
N SER A 81 -0.22 2.54 -19.80
CA SER A 81 -1.05 3.75 -19.84
C SER A 81 -0.99 4.58 -18.55
N GLN A 82 -0.56 3.96 -17.43
CA GLN A 82 -0.35 4.62 -16.15
C GLN A 82 1.03 5.28 -16.04
N TRP A 83 1.93 5.05 -16.99
CA TRP A 83 3.27 5.62 -16.94
C TRP A 83 3.25 7.11 -17.27
N ILE A 84 3.92 7.88 -16.41
CA ILE A 84 4.29 9.25 -16.70
C ILE A 84 5.81 9.42 -16.55
N LYS A 85 6.30 10.57 -17.03
CA LYS A 85 7.72 10.88 -17.15
C LYS A 85 8.53 10.56 -15.89
N GLY A 86 9.67 9.91 -16.10
CA GLY A 86 10.67 9.67 -15.05
C GLY A 86 10.27 8.56 -14.08
N GLY A 87 9.57 7.53 -14.55
CA GLY A 87 9.22 6.34 -13.76
C GLY A 87 8.15 6.56 -12.71
N ARG A 88 7.30 7.56 -12.88
CA ARG A 88 6.16 7.80 -12.00
C ARG A 88 4.94 7.10 -12.60
N MET A 89 4.13 6.48 -11.75
CA MET A 89 2.89 5.80 -12.17
C MET A 89 1.68 6.55 -11.62
N ILE A 90 0.67 6.77 -12.46
CA ILE A 90 -0.63 7.31 -12.03
C ILE A 90 -1.48 6.14 -11.51
N PRO A 91 -1.92 6.15 -10.24
CA PRO A 91 -2.86 5.15 -9.76
C PRO A 91 -4.22 5.35 -10.43
N THR A 92 -4.94 4.26 -10.71
CA THR A 92 -6.31 4.34 -11.25
C THR A 92 -7.33 4.80 -10.21
N THR A 93 -6.95 4.73 -8.94
CA THR A 93 -7.80 5.03 -7.78
C THR A 93 -7.00 5.87 -6.77
N PRO A 94 -7.55 7.00 -6.28
CA PRO A 94 -6.85 7.85 -5.32
C PRO A 94 -6.80 7.20 -3.92
N TRP A 95 -5.83 7.60 -3.09
CA TRP A 95 -5.56 6.96 -1.78
C TRP A 95 -6.74 7.05 -0.80
N ASP A 96 -7.58 8.08 -0.93
CA ASP A 96 -8.77 8.33 -0.12
C ASP A 96 -9.98 7.48 -0.54
N SER A 97 -9.84 6.65 -1.57
CA SER A 97 -10.90 5.71 -1.96
C SER A 97 -11.15 4.63 -0.92
N ILE A 98 -10.23 4.44 0.04
CA ILE A 98 -10.44 3.53 1.16
C ILE A 98 -11.64 3.94 2.04
N TRP A 99 -12.10 5.19 1.93
CA TRP A 99 -13.22 5.74 2.70
C TRP A 99 -14.59 5.64 2.01
N ASN A 100 -14.62 5.25 0.73
CA ASN A 100 -15.81 5.31 -0.13
C ASN A 100 -16.21 3.92 -0.64
#